data_AF-A0A158NV06-F1
#
_entry.id   AF-A0A158NV06-F1
#
_cell.length_a   1.000
_cell.length_b   1.000
_cell.length_c   1.000
_cell.angle_alpha   90.00
_cell.angle_beta   90.00
_cell.angle_gamma   90.00
#
_symmetry.space_group_name_H-M   'P 1'
#
loop_
_entity.id
_entity.type
_entity.pdbx_description
1 polymer ?
#
loop_
_entity_poly.entity_id
_entity_poly.type
_entity_poly.pdbx_seq_one_letter_code
_entity_poly.pdbx_strand_id
1 'polypeptide(L)'
;MDIILRVGTSTSLPFRRRVVELLNMAGVTTIMDNDDPETRRPQFGMRNLPHDGNIFQHNAWDNVTWDEEQEKLAQQKVDENSTVMMSSEQLFKYETEADKYWDKFYGVHNNGFFKDRHWLLIEFPELAPNTVKQDTERPMRAAFTDEDKKYGEKHIKILDLPCKDNCRILEIGCGVGNTVFPILMYNTDPKLFIYCCDFSAKAINILQQNPAYNVDRCKAFVLDVTQETWTTPFEPESLDIIVLIFVLSAIHPEK
;
A
#
# COMPACT_ATOMS: atom_id res chain seq x y z
N MET A 1 -6.44 4.23 -2.38
CA MET A 1 -6.34 2.82 -1.97
C MET A 1 -4.86 2.55 -1.83
N ASP A 2 -4.40 2.32 -0.61
CA ASP A 2 -2.99 2.02 -0.32
C ASP A 2 -2.88 0.50 -0.27
N ILE A 3 -2.02 -0.08 -1.10
CA ILE A 3 -1.89 -1.53 -1.22
C ILE A 3 -0.49 -1.92 -0.78
N ILE A 4 -0.40 -2.72 0.28
CA ILE A 4 0.82 -3.41 0.67
C ILE A 4 0.64 -4.88 0.32
N LEU A 5 1.44 -5.36 -0.64
CA LEU A 5 1.46 -6.74 -1.06
C LEU A 5 2.55 -7.48 -0.27
N ARG A 6 2.17 -8.58 0.37
CA ARG A 6 3.10 -9.53 0.99
C ARG A 6 3.46 -10.59 -0.04
N VAL A 7 4.75 -10.75 -0.31
CA VAL A 7 5.22 -11.78 -1.26
C VAL A 7 5.48 -13.05 -0.43
N GLY A 8 4.51 -13.95 -0.40
CA GLY A 8 4.69 -15.26 0.24
C GLY A 8 5.64 -16.12 -0.58
N THR A 9 6.63 -16.73 0.09
CA THR A 9 7.55 -17.73 -0.49
C THR A 9 6.86 -19.07 -0.68
N SER A 10 5.77 -19.14 -1.44
CA SER A 10 5.25 -20.41 -1.96
C SER A 10 4.17 -20.18 -3.02
N THR A 11 4.27 -20.97 -4.09
CA THR A 11 3.34 -21.22 -5.20
C THR A 11 3.52 -20.39 -6.48
N SER A 12 3.67 -21.17 -7.55
CA SER A 12 4.21 -20.92 -8.88
C SER A 12 3.25 -20.21 -9.84
N LEU A 13 2.73 -19.03 -9.47
CA LEU A 13 1.90 -18.23 -10.38
C LEU A 13 2.51 -16.84 -10.59
N PRO A 14 2.73 -16.42 -11.85
CA PRO A 14 3.40 -15.16 -12.16
C PRO A 14 2.59 -13.95 -11.69
N PHE A 15 3.32 -12.95 -11.17
CA PHE A 15 2.88 -11.69 -10.57
C PHE A 15 1.75 -10.95 -11.32
N ARG A 16 1.68 -11.10 -12.66
CA ARG A 16 0.72 -10.43 -13.54
C ARG A 16 -0.76 -10.82 -13.31
N ARG A 17 -1.05 -11.99 -12.72
CA ARG A 17 -2.44 -12.44 -12.49
C ARG A 17 -3.06 -11.99 -11.16
N ARG A 18 -2.27 -11.64 -10.15
CA ARG A 18 -2.79 -11.34 -8.79
C ARG A 18 -3.46 -9.96 -8.66
N VAL A 19 -3.22 -9.04 -9.60
CA VAL A 19 -3.74 -7.66 -9.54
C VAL A 19 -5.17 -7.56 -10.10
N VAL A 20 -5.57 -8.46 -11.00
CA VAL A 20 -6.85 -8.39 -11.73
C VAL A 20 -8.01 -9.08 -11.00
N GLU A 21 -7.73 -10.09 -10.17
CA GLU A 21 -8.77 -10.91 -9.51
C GLU A 21 -9.40 -10.27 -8.25
N LEU A 22 -8.82 -9.20 -7.70
CA LEU A 22 -9.28 -8.57 -6.45
C LEU A 22 -10.52 -7.66 -6.59
N LEU A 23 -11.07 -7.49 -7.81
CA LEU A 23 -12.14 -6.53 -8.08
C LEU A 23 -13.57 -7.10 -8.02
N ASN A 24 -13.76 -8.41 -7.89
CA ASN A 24 -15.09 -9.01 -7.89
C ASN A 24 -15.28 -9.91 -6.66
N MET A 25 -16.21 -9.52 -5.78
CA MET A 25 -16.99 -10.34 -4.83
C MET A 25 -16.83 -9.97 -3.34
N ALA A 26 -17.94 -9.58 -2.71
CA ALA A 26 -18.08 -9.44 -1.25
C ALA A 26 -19.42 -10.02 -0.77
N GLY A 27 -19.39 -10.77 0.33
CA GLY A 27 -20.55 -11.32 1.04
C GLY A 27 -20.27 -11.41 2.55
N VAL A 28 -21.32 -11.13 3.35
CA VAL A 28 -21.32 -10.64 4.75
C VAL A 28 -21.31 -11.75 5.82
N THR A 29 -20.76 -11.53 7.04
CA THR A 29 -21.34 -11.93 8.37
C THR A 29 -20.65 -11.21 9.58
N THR A 30 -21.42 -10.93 10.66
CA THR A 30 -21.10 -10.12 11.87
C THR A 30 -20.84 -10.97 13.14
N ILE A 31 -19.93 -10.57 14.05
CA ILE A 31 -19.85 -11.07 15.46
C ILE A 31 -19.47 -9.93 16.45
N MET A 32 -20.04 -9.99 17.67
CA MET A 32 -19.88 -9.09 18.82
C MET A 32 -18.84 -9.60 19.82
N ASP A 33 -18.07 -8.72 20.48
CA ASP A 33 -17.34 -9.06 21.72
C ASP A 33 -17.29 -7.91 22.74
N ASN A 34 -17.36 -8.31 24.03
CA ASN A 34 -17.37 -7.48 25.24
C ASN A 34 -15.94 -7.27 25.77
N ASP A 35 -15.50 -6.03 26.01
CA ASP A 35 -14.42 -5.72 26.97
C ASP A 35 -14.32 -4.21 27.33
N ASP A 36 -13.80 -3.96 28.55
CA ASP A 36 -13.84 -2.71 29.35
C ASP A 36 -13.10 -1.47 28.75
N PRO A 37 -13.77 -0.30 28.59
CA PRO A 37 -13.30 0.82 27.75
C PRO A 37 -12.31 1.82 28.38
N GLU A 38 -12.05 1.83 29.69
CA GLU A 38 -11.43 3.02 30.33
C GLU A 38 -9.89 3.11 30.28
N THR A 39 -9.17 2.06 29.86
CA THR A 39 -7.68 2.05 29.92
C THR A 39 -6.96 1.93 28.58
N ARG A 40 -7.68 1.76 27.46
CA ARG A 40 -7.07 1.64 26.13
C ARG A 40 -7.04 2.99 25.41
N ARG A 41 -5.86 3.35 24.87
CA ARG A 41 -5.81 4.34 23.78
C ARG A 41 -6.69 3.80 22.64
N PRO A 42 -7.57 4.61 22.03
CA PRO A 42 -8.47 4.13 20.99
C PRO A 42 -7.66 3.49 19.86
N GLN A 43 -7.94 2.23 19.57
CA GLN A 43 -7.24 1.45 18.57
C GLN A 43 -7.70 1.93 17.18
N PHE A 44 -6.78 2.45 16.38
CA PHE A 44 -7.10 3.04 15.07
C PHE A 44 -7.51 1.95 14.05
N GLY A 45 -8.61 2.15 13.31
CA GLY A 45 -9.05 1.28 12.20
C GLY A 45 -9.48 -0.15 12.57
N MET A 46 -9.78 -0.41 13.85
CA MET A 46 -10.15 -1.76 14.34
C MET A 46 -11.63 -1.89 14.71
N ARG A 47 -12.43 -0.85 14.47
CA ARG A 47 -13.82 -0.80 14.89
C ARG A 47 -14.73 -0.92 13.68
N ASN A 48 -15.81 -1.70 13.82
CA ASN A 48 -16.87 -1.75 12.83
C ASN A 48 -17.83 -0.58 13.09
N LEU A 49 -18.22 0.13 12.04
CA LEU A 49 -19.23 1.18 12.16
C LEU A 49 -20.62 0.54 12.19
N PRO A 50 -21.40 0.66 13.27
CA PRO A 50 -22.79 0.23 13.26
C PRO A 50 -23.61 1.13 12.32
N HIS A 51 -24.69 0.58 11.76
CA HIS A 51 -25.51 1.23 10.73
C HIS A 51 -26.12 2.57 11.18
N ASP A 52 -26.27 2.79 12.49
CA ASP A 52 -26.79 3.98 13.15
C ASP A 52 -25.71 4.86 13.83
N GLY A 53 -24.43 4.54 13.64
CA GLY A 53 -23.30 5.25 14.24
C GLY A 53 -23.07 6.66 13.65
N ASN A 54 -22.68 7.61 14.50
CA ASN A 54 -22.35 8.97 14.04
C ASN A 54 -21.00 9.00 13.31
N ILE A 55 -21.04 9.04 11.99
CA ILE A 55 -19.88 9.02 11.07
C ILE A 55 -18.77 10.03 11.45
N PHE A 56 -19.12 11.17 12.06
CA PHE A 56 -18.14 12.22 12.44
C PHE A 56 -17.45 11.99 13.80
N GLN A 57 -17.91 11.03 14.60
CA GLN A 57 -17.25 10.66 15.86
C GLN A 57 -16.12 9.64 15.63
N HIS A 58 -15.83 9.29 14.39
CA HIS A 58 -15.19 8.03 14.01
C HIS A 58 -14.01 8.28 13.05
N ASN A 59 -12.98 7.45 13.12
CA ASN A 59 -11.80 7.52 12.27
C ASN A 59 -12.12 6.99 10.86
N ALA A 60 -11.48 7.58 9.84
CA ALA A 60 -11.76 7.33 8.42
C ALA A 60 -11.48 5.89 7.91
N TRP A 61 -11.20 4.94 8.80
CA TRP A 61 -10.68 3.62 8.50
C TRP A 61 -11.44 2.50 9.25
N ASP A 62 -12.64 2.80 9.75
CA ASP A 62 -13.50 1.76 10.31
C ASP A 62 -13.99 0.82 9.20
N ASN A 63 -14.12 -0.46 9.55
CA ASN A 63 -14.72 -1.43 8.66
C ASN A 63 -16.22 -1.10 8.53
N VAL A 64 -16.66 -0.93 7.29
CA VAL A 64 -18.07 -0.68 6.96
C VAL A 64 -18.53 -1.81 6.05
N THR A 65 -19.58 -2.50 6.47
CA THR A 65 -20.33 -3.41 5.58
C THR A 65 -21.22 -2.58 4.69
N TRP A 66 -21.03 -2.72 3.39
CA TRP A 66 -21.81 -2.01 2.39
C TRP A 66 -23.17 -2.67 2.25
N ASP A 67 -24.23 -1.86 2.24
CA ASP A 67 -25.55 -2.31 1.81
C ASP A 67 -25.68 -2.26 0.27
N GLU A 68 -26.73 -2.89 -0.27
CA GLU A 68 -26.97 -2.96 -1.72
C GLU A 68 -27.09 -1.57 -2.38
N GLU A 69 -27.59 -0.57 -1.64
CA GLU A 69 -27.75 0.80 -2.16
C GLU A 69 -26.39 1.49 -2.27
N GLN A 70 -25.55 1.36 -1.24
CA GLN A 70 -24.19 1.87 -1.21
C GLN A 70 -23.34 1.23 -2.30
N GLU A 71 -23.43 -0.09 -2.48
CA GLU A 71 -22.70 -0.82 -3.52
C GLU A 71 -23.10 -0.32 -4.90
N LYS A 72 -24.41 -0.18 -5.15
CA LYS A 72 -24.92 0.36 -6.40
C LYS A 72 -24.47 1.81 -6.64
N LEU A 73 -24.45 2.64 -5.60
CA LEU A 73 -23.99 4.03 -5.69
C LEU A 73 -22.48 4.11 -5.97
N ALA A 74 -21.67 3.24 -5.37
CA ALA A 74 -20.25 3.14 -5.70
C ALA A 74 -20.05 2.71 -7.15
N GLN A 75 -20.78 1.69 -7.61
CA GLN A 75 -20.70 1.24 -9.00
C GLN A 75 -21.05 2.38 -9.96
N GLN A 76 -22.13 3.11 -9.71
CA GLN A 76 -22.51 4.25 -10.54
C GLN A 76 -21.40 5.31 -10.60
N LYS A 77 -20.77 5.64 -9.46
CA LYS A 77 -19.64 6.59 -9.42
C LYS A 77 -18.41 6.07 -10.16
N VAL A 78 -18.15 4.77 -10.11
CA VAL A 78 -17.08 4.12 -10.87
C VAL A 78 -17.36 4.26 -12.36
N ASP A 79 -18.59 4.00 -12.80
CA ASP A 79 -19.00 4.12 -14.21
C ASP A 79 -18.88 5.57 -14.70
N GLU A 80 -19.34 6.53 -13.89
CA GLU A 80 -19.20 7.96 -14.17
C GLU A 80 -17.72 8.36 -14.30
N ASN A 81 -16.87 7.96 -13.35
CA ASN A 81 -15.44 8.27 -13.38
C ASN A 81 -14.68 7.53 -14.50
N SER A 82 -15.19 6.40 -14.97
CA SER A 82 -14.59 5.60 -16.05
C SER A 82 -14.95 6.15 -17.44
N THR A 83 -15.82 7.17 -17.51
CA THR A 83 -16.20 7.78 -18.78
C THR A 83 -15.01 8.53 -19.39
N VAL A 84 -14.56 8.08 -20.56
CA VAL A 84 -13.45 8.71 -21.29
C VAL A 84 -13.94 10.03 -21.91
N MET A 85 -13.65 11.13 -21.24
CA MET A 85 -13.99 12.49 -21.70
C MET A 85 -12.90 13.12 -22.58
N MET A 86 -11.76 12.46 -22.74
CA MET A 86 -10.57 13.00 -23.40
C MET A 86 -10.44 12.48 -24.82
N SER A 87 -9.96 13.34 -25.72
CA SER A 87 -9.65 12.93 -27.09
C SER A 87 -8.47 11.94 -27.13
N SER A 88 -8.43 11.09 -28.16
CA SER A 88 -7.34 10.13 -28.36
C SER A 88 -5.96 10.80 -28.45
N GLU A 89 -5.88 12.00 -29.01
CA GLU A 89 -4.64 12.78 -29.09
C GLU A 89 -4.14 13.21 -27.70
N GLN A 90 -5.06 13.66 -26.84
CA GLN A 90 -4.72 14.03 -25.47
C GLN A 90 -4.28 12.82 -24.65
N LEU A 91 -4.99 11.70 -24.76
CA LEU A 91 -4.62 10.45 -24.07
C LEU A 91 -3.21 10.01 -24.47
N PHE A 92 -2.95 9.92 -25.77
CA PHE A 92 -1.62 9.55 -26.29
C PHE A 92 -0.52 10.49 -25.78
N LYS A 93 -0.80 11.80 -25.74
CA LYS A 93 0.14 12.78 -25.19
C LYS A 93 0.42 12.57 -23.71
N TYR A 94 -0.62 12.45 -22.88
CA TYR A 94 -0.43 12.29 -21.43
C TYR A 94 0.25 10.98 -21.08
N GLU A 95 0.01 9.93 -21.87
CA GLU A 95 0.67 8.64 -21.71
C GLU A 95 2.14 8.71 -22.11
N THR A 96 2.46 9.32 -23.27
CA THR A 96 3.82 9.43 -23.79
C THR A 96 4.70 10.39 -22.97
N GLU A 97 4.10 11.41 -22.37
CA GLU A 97 4.81 12.46 -21.61
C GLU A 97 4.60 12.35 -20.10
N ALA A 98 4.08 11.23 -19.61
CA ALA A 98 3.76 11.03 -18.20
C ALA A 98 4.98 11.29 -17.28
N ASP A 99 6.18 10.88 -17.72
CA ASP A 99 7.46 11.13 -17.03
C ASP A 99 7.69 12.63 -16.82
N LYS A 100 7.49 13.43 -17.86
CA LYS A 100 7.69 14.89 -17.83
C LYS A 100 6.73 15.56 -16.88
N TYR A 101 5.49 15.08 -16.78
CA TYR A 101 4.51 15.64 -15.85
C TYR A 101 4.89 15.37 -14.40
N TRP A 102 5.35 14.16 -14.08
CA TRP A 102 5.85 13.83 -12.74
C TRP A 102 7.14 14.58 -12.40
N ASP A 103 8.09 14.67 -13.33
CA ASP A 103 9.32 15.46 -13.15
C ASP A 103 9.01 16.94 -12.92
N LYS A 104 8.05 17.51 -13.65
CA LYS A 104 7.60 18.88 -13.44
C LYS A 104 6.95 19.05 -12.08
N PHE A 105 6.10 18.12 -11.66
CA PHE A 105 5.45 18.14 -10.35
C PHE A 105 6.51 18.19 -9.22
N TYR A 106 7.47 17.27 -9.22
CA TYR A 106 8.54 17.27 -8.21
C TYR A 106 9.51 18.45 -8.35
N GLY A 107 9.69 18.98 -9.56
CA GLY A 107 10.45 20.21 -9.79
C GLY A 107 9.82 21.43 -9.11
N VAL A 108 8.48 21.51 -9.06
CA VAL A 108 7.74 22.60 -8.40
C VAL A 108 7.64 22.38 -6.89
N HIS A 109 7.33 21.16 -6.47
CA HIS A 109 6.94 20.88 -5.08
C HIS A 109 8.07 20.36 -4.19
N ASN A 110 9.16 19.85 -4.77
CA ASN A 110 10.28 19.26 -4.04
C ASN A 110 9.79 18.25 -2.96
N ASN A 111 10.18 18.42 -1.70
CA ASN A 111 9.70 17.61 -0.56
C ASN A 111 8.54 18.25 0.24
N GLY A 112 7.83 19.23 -0.34
CA GLY A 112 6.84 20.01 0.39
C GLY A 112 5.38 19.56 0.23
N PHE A 113 5.08 18.69 -0.72
CA PHE A 113 3.68 18.37 -1.07
C PHE A 113 3.09 17.24 -0.23
N PHE A 114 3.77 16.09 -0.19
CA PHE A 114 3.32 14.95 0.60
C PHE A 114 3.89 15.04 2.01
N LYS A 115 3.11 14.59 2.99
CA LYS A 115 3.58 14.43 4.37
C LYS A 115 4.22 13.07 4.56
N ASP A 116 5.17 13.01 5.48
CA ASP A 116 5.74 11.75 5.93
C ASP A 116 4.65 10.82 6.50
N ARG A 117 4.67 9.56 6.05
CA ARG A 117 3.65 8.54 6.34
C ARG A 117 3.97 7.78 7.62
N HIS A 118 4.24 8.50 8.72
CA HIS A 118 4.50 7.91 10.03
C HIS A 118 3.36 6.98 10.50
N TRP A 119 2.12 7.28 10.11
CA TRP A 119 0.95 6.48 10.43
C TRP A 119 1.01 5.06 9.84
N LEU A 120 1.77 4.86 8.75
CA LEU A 120 1.83 3.57 8.05
C LEU A 120 2.31 2.46 8.99
N LEU A 121 3.18 2.76 9.93
CA LEU A 121 3.73 1.78 10.87
C LEU A 121 2.75 1.39 11.98
N ILE A 122 1.74 2.23 12.24
CA ILE A 122 0.64 1.89 13.15
C ILE A 122 -0.23 0.81 12.49
N GLU A 123 -0.51 1.03 11.21
CA GLU A 123 -1.36 0.17 10.39
C GLU A 123 -0.65 -1.14 10.02
N PHE A 124 0.62 -1.05 9.62
CA PHE A 124 1.48 -2.13 9.15
C PHE A 124 2.70 -2.29 10.06
N PRO A 125 2.53 -2.84 11.28
CA PRO A 125 3.61 -3.03 12.24
C PRO A 125 4.75 -3.92 11.72
N GLU A 126 4.47 -4.75 10.71
CA GLU A 126 5.47 -5.53 9.95
C GLU A 126 6.64 -4.71 9.42
N LEU A 127 6.42 -3.43 9.13
CA LEU A 127 7.44 -2.55 8.58
C LEU A 127 8.46 -2.11 9.64
N ALA A 128 8.11 -2.19 10.92
CA ALA A 128 8.97 -1.81 12.06
C ALA A 128 8.62 -2.62 13.34
N PRO A 129 8.81 -3.96 13.33
CA PRO A 129 8.25 -4.86 14.34
C PRO A 129 8.82 -4.64 15.75
N ASN A 130 10.06 -4.17 15.86
CA ASN A 130 10.72 -3.92 17.15
C ASN A 130 10.28 -2.62 17.83
N THR A 131 9.65 -1.71 17.08
CA THR A 131 9.32 -0.35 17.54
C THR A 131 7.85 -0.19 17.87
N VAL A 132 6.99 -1.02 17.28
CA VAL A 132 5.56 -1.07 17.58
C VAL A 132 5.33 -2.11 18.68
N LYS A 133 4.67 -1.71 19.79
CA LYS A 133 4.23 -2.67 20.82
C LYS A 133 3.24 -3.65 20.18
N GLN A 134 3.66 -4.89 20.01
CA GLN A 134 2.87 -5.91 19.31
C GLN A 134 1.74 -6.41 20.21
N ASP A 135 0.50 -6.17 19.81
CA ASP A 135 -0.56 -7.14 20.06
C ASP A 135 -0.40 -8.21 18.99
N THR A 136 0.00 -9.42 19.37
CA THR A 136 0.53 -10.44 18.45
C THR A 136 -0.53 -11.04 17.55
N GLU A 137 -1.80 -10.76 17.82
CA GLU A 137 -2.94 -11.27 17.09
C GLU A 137 -3.69 -10.08 16.48
N ARG A 138 -3.70 -9.99 15.14
CA ARG A 138 -4.56 -9.04 14.42
C ARG A 138 -5.48 -9.77 13.45
N PRO A 139 -6.75 -9.34 13.33
CA PRO A 139 -7.65 -9.88 12.33
C PRO A 139 -7.07 -9.63 10.93
N MET A 140 -7.13 -10.64 10.08
CA MET A 140 -6.69 -10.54 8.69
C MET A 140 -7.60 -9.56 7.95
N ARG A 141 -7.05 -8.45 7.46
CA ARG A 141 -7.77 -7.39 6.73
C ARG A 141 -7.88 -7.63 5.22
N ALA A 142 -7.50 -8.82 4.73
CA ALA A 142 -7.69 -9.18 3.33
C ALA A 142 -9.16 -9.51 3.08
N ALA A 143 -9.71 -9.06 1.96
CA ALA A 143 -11.02 -9.52 1.50
C ALA A 143 -10.97 -11.04 1.32
N PHE A 144 -11.75 -11.76 2.12
CA PHE A 144 -11.88 -13.21 2.00
C PHE A 144 -12.68 -13.53 0.75
N THR A 145 -12.17 -14.42 -0.09
CA THR A 145 -13.00 -15.06 -1.12
C THR A 145 -13.80 -16.20 -0.48
N ASP A 146 -14.90 -16.62 -1.11
CA ASP A 146 -15.68 -17.77 -0.64
C ASP A 146 -14.85 -19.07 -0.55
N GLU A 147 -13.73 -19.16 -1.27
CA GLU A 147 -12.79 -20.29 -1.21
C GLU A 147 -11.90 -20.27 0.04
N ASP A 148 -11.70 -19.09 0.66
CA ASP A 148 -10.90 -18.92 1.88
C ASP A 148 -11.62 -19.38 3.15
N LYS A 149 -12.93 -19.70 3.06
CA LYS A 149 -13.75 -20.21 4.18
C LYS A 149 -13.25 -21.51 4.79
N LYS A 150 -12.35 -22.24 4.12
CA LYS A 150 -11.75 -23.48 4.65
C LYS A 150 -10.70 -23.24 5.73
N TYR A 151 -10.28 -21.99 5.88
CA TYR A 151 -9.27 -21.56 6.81
C TYR A 151 -9.96 -20.75 7.91
N GLY A 152 -10.49 -21.45 8.92
CA GLY A 152 -11.23 -20.86 10.05
C GLY A 152 -10.52 -19.67 10.71
N GLU A 153 -11.28 -18.79 11.36
CA GLU A 153 -10.89 -17.52 12.01
C GLU A 153 -9.36 -17.34 12.18
N LYS A 154 -8.72 -16.70 11.20
CA LYS A 154 -7.28 -16.51 11.20
C LYS A 154 -6.92 -15.09 11.57
N HIS A 155 -6.65 -14.92 12.86
CA HIS A 155 -5.68 -13.93 13.27
C HIS A 155 -4.35 -14.25 12.58
N ILE A 156 -3.73 -13.25 11.93
CA ILE A 156 -2.34 -13.41 11.49
C ILE A 156 -1.48 -13.10 12.69
N LYS A 157 -0.61 -14.03 13.07
CA LYS A 157 0.47 -13.72 13.99
C LYS A 157 1.43 -12.79 13.28
N ILE A 158 1.55 -11.55 13.75
CA ILE A 158 2.53 -10.58 13.24
C ILE A 158 3.96 -11.17 13.32
N LEU A 159 4.22 -12.11 14.22
CA LEU A 159 5.50 -12.81 14.33
C LEU A 159 5.77 -13.88 13.24
N ASP A 160 4.79 -14.21 12.39
CA ASP A 160 4.93 -15.16 11.27
C ASP A 160 5.19 -14.46 9.91
N LEU A 161 5.48 -13.17 9.94
CA LEU A 161 5.92 -12.42 8.76
C LEU A 161 7.26 -12.95 8.23
N PRO A 162 7.50 -12.90 6.90
CA PRO A 162 8.66 -13.50 6.25
C PRO A 162 10.01 -12.92 6.72
N CYS A 163 10.00 -11.73 7.33
CA CYS A 163 11.21 -11.04 7.78
C CYS A 163 11.77 -11.57 9.11
N LYS A 164 12.25 -12.82 9.12
CA LYS A 164 13.01 -13.41 10.24
C LYS A 164 14.51 -13.08 10.19
N ASP A 165 15.06 -12.87 8.99
CA ASP A 165 16.43 -12.42 8.73
C ASP A 165 16.50 -11.73 7.36
N ASN A 166 17.08 -10.53 7.27
CA ASN A 166 17.33 -9.80 6.00
C ASN A 166 16.07 -9.39 5.21
N CYS A 167 15.18 -8.64 5.86
CA CYS A 167 13.96 -8.08 5.24
C CYS A 167 14.28 -7.16 4.05
N ARG A 168 13.70 -7.44 2.89
CA ARG A 168 13.84 -6.65 1.67
C ARG A 168 12.49 -6.11 1.21
N ILE A 169 12.40 -4.80 1.13
CA ILE A 169 11.18 -4.09 0.75
C ILE A 169 11.39 -3.43 -0.61
N LEU A 170 10.37 -3.46 -1.47
CA LEU A 170 10.28 -2.57 -2.63
C LEU A 170 9.13 -1.59 -2.44
N GLU A 171 9.42 -0.28 -2.42
CA GLU A 171 8.39 0.75 -2.59
C GLU A 171 8.35 1.19 -4.06
N ILE A 172 7.22 0.96 -4.72
CA ILE A 172 6.93 1.47 -6.06
C ILE A 172 6.23 2.83 -5.89
N GLY A 173 6.63 3.81 -6.69
CA GLY A 173 6.15 5.19 -6.60
C GLY A 173 6.56 5.85 -5.29
N CYS A 174 7.83 5.68 -4.92
CA CYS A 174 8.35 6.18 -3.64
C CYS A 174 8.39 7.71 -3.55
N GLY A 175 8.25 8.40 -4.70
CA GLY A 175 8.44 9.84 -4.82
C GLY A 175 9.76 10.26 -4.20
N VAL A 176 9.68 11.24 -3.29
CA VAL A 176 10.83 11.79 -2.56
C VAL A 176 11.12 11.08 -1.23
N GLY A 177 10.47 9.94 -0.95
CA GLY A 177 10.79 9.09 0.20
C GLY A 177 9.94 9.28 1.46
N ASN A 178 8.76 9.89 1.35
CA ASN A 178 7.85 10.14 2.48
C ASN A 178 7.36 8.87 3.20
N THR A 179 7.56 7.68 2.62
CA THR A 179 7.34 6.40 3.30
C THR A 179 8.67 5.73 3.67
N VAL A 180 9.63 5.70 2.74
CA VAL A 180 10.98 5.17 2.94
C VAL A 180 11.62 5.70 4.22
N PHE A 181 11.66 7.02 4.43
CA PHE A 181 12.37 7.61 5.56
C PHE A 181 11.72 7.29 6.91
N PRO A 182 10.38 7.36 7.08
CA PRO A 182 9.74 6.79 8.26
C PRO A 182 10.10 5.33 8.50
N ILE A 183 10.03 4.44 7.49
CA ILE A 183 10.39 3.04 7.70
C ILE A 183 11.84 2.91 8.20
N LEU A 184 12.80 3.60 7.57
CA LEU A 184 14.20 3.58 8.00
C LEU A 184 14.41 4.15 9.41
N MET A 185 13.63 5.16 9.80
CA MET A 185 13.68 5.81 11.11
C MET A 185 13.21 4.87 12.23
N TYR A 186 12.09 4.17 12.03
CA TYR A 186 11.50 3.35 13.08
C TYR A 186 11.95 1.90 13.03
N ASN A 187 12.34 1.36 11.88
CA ASN A 187 12.92 0.03 11.82
C ASN A 187 14.41 0.10 12.15
N THR A 188 14.78 -0.41 13.32
CA THR A 188 16.16 -0.41 13.82
C THR A 188 16.98 -1.63 13.39
N ASP A 189 16.39 -2.56 12.64
CA ASP A 189 17.11 -3.73 12.15
C ASP A 189 18.15 -3.30 11.09
N PRO A 190 19.45 -3.52 11.33
CA PRO A 190 20.49 -3.19 10.36
C PRO A 190 20.42 -4.05 9.09
N LYS A 191 19.70 -5.18 9.11
CA LYS A 191 19.53 -6.08 7.96
C LYS A 191 18.38 -5.68 7.04
N LEU A 192 17.55 -4.70 7.43
CA LEU A 192 16.52 -4.15 6.55
C LEU A 192 17.17 -3.44 5.36
N PHE A 193 16.73 -3.79 4.15
CA PHE A 193 17.09 -3.07 2.94
C PHE A 193 15.85 -2.66 2.13
N ILE A 194 15.74 -1.38 1.78
CA ILE A 194 14.62 -0.84 1.00
C ILE A 194 15.08 -0.48 -0.42
N TYR A 195 14.57 -1.19 -1.40
CA TYR A 195 14.56 -0.73 -2.78
C TYR A 195 13.40 0.25 -2.94
N CYS A 196 13.64 1.42 -3.51
CA CYS A 196 12.60 2.39 -3.75
C CYS A 196 12.72 2.92 -5.17
N CYS A 197 11.61 2.92 -5.91
CA CYS A 197 11.61 3.41 -7.27
C CYS A 197 10.46 4.34 -7.55
N ASP A 198 10.71 5.26 -8.47
CA ASP A 198 9.73 6.20 -8.99
C ASP A 198 9.95 6.37 -10.48
N PHE A 199 8.90 6.71 -11.19
CA PHE A 199 8.98 7.00 -12.61
C PHE A 199 9.72 8.32 -12.88
N SER A 200 9.64 9.26 -11.93
CA SER A 200 10.31 10.55 -11.98
C SER A 200 11.78 10.46 -11.59
N ALA A 201 12.67 10.74 -12.55
CA ALA A 201 14.09 10.92 -12.27
C ALA A 201 14.35 12.09 -11.31
N LYS A 202 13.51 13.14 -11.39
CA LYS A 202 13.58 14.27 -10.46
C LYS A 202 13.29 13.86 -9.02
N ALA A 203 12.26 13.04 -8.79
CA ALA A 203 11.91 12.55 -7.46
C ALA A 203 13.05 11.74 -6.84
N ILE A 204 13.63 10.81 -7.61
CA ILE A 204 14.77 9.98 -7.18
C ILE A 204 15.98 10.85 -6.84
N ASN A 205 16.27 11.87 -7.65
CA ASN A 205 17.37 12.81 -7.38
C ASN A 205 17.17 13.59 -6.06
N ILE A 206 15.95 14.03 -5.77
CA ILE A 206 15.62 14.71 -4.51
C ILE A 206 15.74 13.74 -3.33
N LEU A 207 15.21 12.52 -3.46
CA LEU A 207 15.28 11.48 -2.44
C LEU A 207 16.74 11.20 -2.06
N GLN A 208 17.61 11.00 -3.05
CA GLN A 208 19.05 10.71 -2.84
C GLN A 208 19.82 11.86 -2.20
N GLN A 209 19.34 13.11 -2.30
CA GLN A 209 19.94 14.28 -1.65
C GLN A 209 19.50 14.47 -0.20
N ASN A 210 18.50 13.72 0.26
CA ASN A 210 18.03 13.81 1.63
C ASN A 210 19.14 13.35 2.60
N PRO A 211 19.45 14.09 3.68
CA PRO A 211 20.46 13.68 4.67
C PRO A 211 20.18 12.34 5.36
N ALA A 212 18.93 11.89 5.39
CA ALA A 212 18.53 10.59 5.92
C ALA A 212 18.72 9.43 4.91
N TYR A 213 19.10 9.73 3.66
CA TYR A 213 19.39 8.72 2.66
C TYR A 213 20.66 7.95 3.04
N ASN A 214 20.52 6.63 3.22
CA ASN A 214 21.60 5.76 3.62
C ASN A 214 21.72 4.61 2.61
N VAL A 215 22.80 4.62 1.82
CA VAL A 215 23.07 3.63 0.77
C VAL A 215 23.22 2.20 1.28
N ASP A 216 23.54 2.02 2.57
CA ASP A 216 23.65 0.70 3.20
C ASP A 216 22.28 0.12 3.56
N ARG A 217 21.24 0.97 3.63
CA ARG A 217 19.88 0.57 4.04
C ARG A 217 18.82 0.80 2.98
N CYS A 218 19.09 1.60 1.94
CA CYS A 218 18.17 1.75 0.82
C CYS A 218 18.88 2.07 -0.49
N LYS A 219 18.19 1.78 -1.60
CA LYS A 219 18.62 2.10 -2.95
C LYS A 219 17.47 2.66 -3.77
N ALA A 220 17.59 3.93 -4.11
CA ALA A 220 16.64 4.63 -4.98
C ALA A 220 17.05 4.50 -6.46
N PHE A 221 16.09 4.19 -7.34
CA PHE A 221 16.32 4.07 -8.78
C PHE A 221 15.09 4.45 -9.60
N VAL A 222 15.29 4.88 -10.84
CA VAL A 222 14.19 5.22 -11.75
C VAL A 222 13.62 3.94 -12.36
N LEU A 223 12.31 3.78 -12.32
CA LEU A 223 11.63 2.64 -12.93
C LEU A 223 10.26 3.05 -13.48
N ASP A 224 10.03 2.74 -14.75
CA ASP A 224 8.69 2.69 -15.33
C ASP A 224 8.15 1.26 -15.14
N VAL A 225 7.26 1.11 -14.16
CA VAL A 225 6.66 -0.20 -13.84
C VAL A 225 5.67 -0.69 -14.90
N THR A 226 5.35 0.13 -15.91
CA THR A 226 4.47 -0.28 -17.00
C THR A 226 5.20 -1.01 -18.13
N GLN A 227 6.53 -1.08 -18.06
CA GLN A 227 7.34 -1.81 -19.03
C GLN A 227 7.22 -3.32 -18.84
N GLU A 228 7.28 -4.07 -19.96
CA GLU A 228 7.20 -5.54 -19.95
C GLU A 228 8.40 -6.21 -19.24
N THR A 229 9.55 -5.55 -19.27
CA THR A 229 10.78 -6.06 -18.65
C THR A 229 11.41 -4.96 -17.80
N TRP A 230 11.82 -5.32 -16.59
CA TRP A 230 12.44 -4.39 -15.65
C TRP A 230 13.93 -4.69 -15.52
N THR A 231 14.73 -3.64 -15.48
CA THR A 231 16.13 -3.74 -15.02
C THR A 231 16.17 -3.31 -13.57
N THR A 232 16.24 -4.28 -12.66
CA THR A 232 16.17 -4.03 -11.21
C THR A 232 17.52 -4.19 -10.54
N PRO A 233 17.80 -3.44 -9.46
CA PRO A 233 19.02 -3.63 -8.66
C PRO A 233 18.94 -4.80 -7.68
N PHE A 234 18.01 -5.73 -7.90
CA PHE A 234 17.74 -6.91 -7.09
C PHE A 234 17.32 -8.07 -7.99
N GLU A 235 17.49 -9.28 -7.49
CA GLU A 235 17.12 -10.51 -8.19
C GLU A 235 15.60 -10.74 -8.14
N PRO A 236 15.00 -11.36 -9.16
CA PRO A 236 13.63 -11.86 -9.09
C PRO A 236 13.41 -12.74 -7.85
N GLU A 237 12.20 -12.70 -7.29
CA GLU A 237 11.80 -13.52 -6.12
C GLU A 237 12.66 -13.29 -4.85
N SER A 238 13.35 -12.13 -4.75
CA SER A 238 14.21 -11.80 -3.60
C SER A 238 13.64 -10.74 -2.65
N LEU A 239 12.37 -10.34 -2.83
CA LEU A 239 11.69 -9.32 -2.03
C LEU A 239 10.66 -9.96 -1.10
N ASP A 240 10.53 -9.44 0.11
CA ASP A 240 9.55 -9.91 1.11
C ASP A 240 8.25 -9.09 1.08
N ILE A 241 8.38 -7.78 0.87
CA ILE A 241 7.26 -6.82 0.93
C ILE A 241 7.33 -5.89 -0.28
N ILE A 242 6.18 -5.65 -0.91
CA ILE A 242 6.03 -4.61 -1.94
C ILE A 242 4.98 -3.61 -1.45
N VAL A 243 5.35 -2.34 -1.44
CA VAL A 243 4.50 -1.21 -1.03
C VAL A 243 4.11 -0.41 -2.26
N LEU A 244 2.81 -0.24 -2.47
CA LEU A 244 2.24 0.59 -3.54
C LEU A 244 1.21 1.56 -2.93
N ILE A 245 1.60 2.82 -2.77
CA ILE A 245 0.74 3.86 -2.20
C ILE A 245 0.43 4.88 -3.29
N PHE A 246 -0.84 4.98 -3.68
CA PHE A 246 -1.34 5.85 -4.76
C PHE A 246 -0.71 5.68 -6.15
N VAL A 247 -0.08 4.54 -6.42
CA VAL A 247 0.57 4.27 -7.72
C VAL A 247 -0.40 3.73 -8.76
N LEU A 248 -1.19 2.71 -8.40
CA LEU A 248 -2.02 2.02 -9.40
C LEU A 248 -3.07 2.94 -10.04
N SER A 249 -3.52 3.96 -9.31
CA SER A 249 -4.42 5.00 -9.85
C SER A 249 -3.79 5.88 -10.92
N ALA A 250 -2.46 5.87 -11.06
CA ALA A 250 -1.72 6.60 -12.07
C ALA A 250 -1.32 5.73 -13.28
N ILE A 251 -1.72 4.45 -13.30
CA ILE A 251 -1.40 3.50 -14.36
C ILE A 251 -2.69 3.12 -15.07
N HIS A 252 -2.65 3.09 -16.40
CA HIS A 252 -3.78 2.63 -17.20
C HIS A 252 -4.06 1.14 -16.90
N PRO A 253 -5.31 0.72 -16.66
CA PRO A 253 -5.63 -0.66 -16.25
C PRO A 253 -5.17 -1.77 -17.20
N GLU A 254 -4.91 -1.43 -18.47
CA GLU A 254 -4.47 -2.39 -19.50
C GLU A 254 -2.94 -2.60 -19.56
N LYS A 255 -2.15 -1.94 -18.70
CA LYS A 255 -0.68 -2.07 -18.67
C LYS A 255 -0.18 -3.12 -17.68
#